data_AF-A0A4Q5RX01-F1
#
_entry.id   AF-A0A4Q5RX01-F1
#
_cell.length_a   1.000
_cell.length_b   1.000
_cell.length_c   1.000
_cell.angle_alpha   90.00
_cell.angle_beta   90.00
_cell.angle_gamma   90.00
#
_symmetry.space_group_name_H-M   'P 1'
#
loop_
_entity.id
_entity.type
_entity.pdbx_description
1 polymer ?
#
loop_
_entity_poly.entity_id
_entity_poly.type
_entity_poly.pdbx_seq_one_letter_code
_entity_poly.pdbx_strand_id
1 'polypeptide(L)'
;MNALDRHMMVGGAHNRFRFKIDVVEVANRLEIGSPTMDELIGEVSEETGVSREDILADAKGRRGAHTGRGGRARNAIVWLAYRVTRHASGAIGRPLGLTDNAVRRAIADADLMRKREPAFEELTNRLHVQYMGARP
;
A
#
# COMPACT_ATOMS: atom_id res chain seq x y z
N MET A 1 -50.51 -24.64 53.93
CA MET A 1 -49.69 -23.41 53.95
C MET A 1 -48.23 -23.83 53.89
N ASN A 2 -47.44 -23.07 53.12
CA ASN A 2 -46.05 -23.30 52.68
C ASN A 2 -45.86 -24.41 51.64
N ALA A 3 -44.95 -24.32 50.67
CA ALA A 3 -44.22 -23.22 50.04
C ALA A 3 -43.38 -23.88 48.93
N LEU A 4 -43.18 -23.16 47.82
CA LEU A 4 -41.96 -23.17 47.02
C LEU A 4 -41.66 -24.33 46.04
N ASP A 5 -41.30 -23.85 44.85
CA ASP A 5 -40.24 -24.34 43.97
C ASP A 5 -40.40 -25.67 43.24
N ARG A 6 -40.68 -25.55 41.94
CA ARG A 6 -39.66 -25.83 40.90
C ARG A 6 -40.12 -25.23 39.58
N HIS A 7 -39.77 -23.95 39.41
CA HIS A 7 -39.89 -23.27 38.14
C HIS A 7 -38.82 -23.77 37.18
N MET A 8 -39.21 -23.80 35.91
CA MET A 8 -38.49 -24.35 34.77
C MET A 8 -37.08 -23.75 34.62
N MET A 9 -36.05 -24.59 34.75
CA MET A 9 -34.73 -24.30 34.20
C MET A 9 -34.71 -24.75 32.73
N VAL A 10 -35.28 -23.93 31.85
CA VAL A 10 -34.90 -23.95 30.43
C VAL A 10 -33.55 -23.25 30.35
N GLY A 11 -32.48 -24.04 30.43
CA GLY A 11 -31.12 -23.59 30.18
C GLY A 11 -30.98 -23.19 28.72
N GLY A 12 -31.33 -21.95 28.41
CA GLY A 12 -31.15 -21.34 27.10
C GLY A 12 -29.67 -21.35 26.72
N ALA A 13 -29.35 -22.14 25.70
CA ALA A 13 -28.08 -22.15 25.00
C ALA A 13 -27.85 -20.79 24.33
N HIS A 14 -27.33 -19.82 25.08
CA HIS A 14 -26.77 -18.61 24.51
C HIS A 14 -25.32 -18.89 24.11
N ASN A 15 -25.17 -19.60 22.99
CA ASN A 15 -23.92 -19.67 22.27
C ASN A 15 -23.63 -18.29 21.66
N ARG A 16 -23.10 -17.38 22.49
CA ARG A 16 -22.54 -16.11 22.06
C ARG A 16 -21.24 -16.41 21.30
N PHE A 17 -21.35 -16.95 20.10
CA PHE A 17 -20.33 -16.81 19.07
C PHE A 17 -20.26 -15.32 18.71
N ARG A 18 -19.61 -14.55 19.57
CA ARG A 18 -19.13 -13.22 19.22
C ARG A 18 -17.95 -13.49 18.28
N PHE A 19 -18.25 -13.71 17.01
CA PHE A 19 -17.28 -13.59 15.94
C PHE A 19 -16.73 -12.17 16.03
N LYS A 20 -15.64 -11.99 16.77
CA LYS A 20 -14.74 -10.87 16.56
C LYS A 20 -14.06 -11.17 15.24
N ILE A 21 -14.78 -10.91 14.15
CA ILE A 21 -14.13 -10.71 12.87
C ILE A 21 -13.29 -9.46 13.08
N ASP A 22 -12.00 -9.66 13.32
CA ASP A 22 -11.05 -8.58 13.19
C ASP A 22 -11.08 -8.17 11.72
N VAL A 23 -11.58 -6.96 11.44
CA VAL A 23 -11.68 -6.41 10.09
C VAL A 23 -10.30 -6.39 9.43
N VAL A 24 -9.22 -6.32 10.23
CA VAL A 24 -7.84 -6.42 9.74
C VAL A 24 -7.49 -7.86 9.34
N GLU A 25 -7.92 -8.87 10.10
CA GLU A 25 -7.67 -10.28 9.78
C GLU A 25 -8.50 -10.75 8.57
N VAL A 26 -9.74 -10.28 8.43
CA VAL A 26 -10.57 -10.56 7.25
C VAL A 26 -10.09 -9.77 6.03
N ALA A 27 -9.60 -8.54 6.18
CA ALA A 27 -8.96 -7.81 5.09
C ALA A 27 -7.64 -8.46 4.63
N ASN A 28 -6.85 -9.02 5.55
CA ASN A 28 -5.65 -9.80 5.21
C ASN A 28 -5.99 -11.18 4.61
N ARG A 29 -7.12 -11.80 4.97
CA ARG A 29 -7.58 -13.08 4.37
C ARG A 29 -8.26 -12.90 3.00
N LEU A 30 -8.75 -11.71 2.70
CA LEU A 30 -9.32 -11.33 1.40
C LEU A 30 -8.26 -10.65 0.52
N GLU A 31 -7.00 -11.10 0.56
CA GLU A 31 -5.87 -10.67 -0.29
C GLU A 31 -6.15 -10.92 -1.79
N ILE A 32 -7.11 -10.17 -2.32
CA ILE A 32 -7.39 -9.94 -3.72
C ILE A 32 -6.95 -8.50 -3.97
N GLY A 33 -5.81 -8.32 -4.64
CA GLY A 33 -5.62 -7.17 -5.52
C GLY A 33 -4.68 -6.03 -5.11
N SER A 34 -4.00 -6.04 -3.96
CA SER A 34 -2.94 -5.03 -3.72
C SER A 34 -1.64 -5.44 -4.43
N PRO A 35 -1.07 -4.60 -5.31
CA PRO A 35 0.14 -4.94 -6.01
C PRO A 35 1.32 -5.04 -5.05
N THR A 36 2.19 -6.02 -5.32
CA THR A 36 3.49 -6.13 -4.68
C THR A 36 4.40 -4.98 -5.10
N MET A 37 5.42 -4.72 -4.29
CA MET A 37 6.44 -3.71 -4.65
C MET A 37 7.17 -4.08 -5.95
N ASP A 38 7.35 -5.36 -6.23
CA ASP A 38 8.02 -5.82 -7.44
C ASP A 38 7.19 -5.58 -8.71
N GLU A 39 5.86 -5.77 -8.62
CA GLU A 39 4.92 -5.42 -9.69
C GLU A 39 4.91 -3.92 -9.94
N LEU A 40 4.84 -3.09 -8.88
CA LEU A 40 4.89 -1.64 -9.01
C LEU A 40 6.19 -1.15 -9.67
N ILE A 41 7.34 -1.74 -9.30
CA ILE A 41 8.63 -1.40 -9.92
C ILE A 41 8.63 -1.80 -11.40
N GLY A 42 8.08 -2.97 -11.74
CA GLY A 42 8.00 -3.46 -13.11
C GLY A 42 7.16 -2.59 -14.00
N GLU A 43 5.94 -2.30 -13.55
CA GLU A 43 4.99 -1.48 -14.30
C GLU A 43 5.55 -0.06 -14.54
N VAL A 44 6.10 0.58 -13.51
CA VAL A 44 6.70 1.91 -13.66
C VAL A 44 7.95 1.86 -14.55
N SER A 45 8.74 0.79 -14.50
CA SER A 45 9.91 0.59 -15.37
C SER A 45 9.49 0.53 -16.84
N GLU A 46 8.46 -0.26 -17.16
CA GLU A 46 7.91 -0.39 -18.51
C GLU A 46 7.36 0.95 -19.02
N GLU A 47 6.54 1.62 -18.21
CA GLU A 47 5.86 2.86 -18.59
C GLU A 47 6.80 4.06 -18.76
N THR A 48 7.90 4.09 -18.01
CA THR A 48 8.86 5.20 -18.06
C THR A 48 10.06 4.91 -18.96
N GLY A 49 10.23 3.65 -19.39
CA GLY A 49 11.44 3.18 -20.07
C GLY A 49 12.70 3.25 -19.21
N VAL A 50 12.57 3.43 -17.89
CA VAL A 50 13.69 3.48 -16.94
C VAL A 50 13.93 2.06 -16.44
N SER A 51 15.17 1.57 -16.55
CA SER A 51 15.49 0.21 -16.11
C SER A 51 15.24 0.03 -14.61
N ARG A 52 14.87 -1.19 -14.18
CA ARG A 52 14.76 -1.54 -12.76
C ARG A 52 16.06 -1.23 -12.02
N GLU A 53 17.20 -1.49 -12.65
CA GLU A 53 18.52 -1.17 -12.10
C GLU A 53 18.69 0.32 -11.85
N ASP A 54 18.27 1.20 -12.78
CA ASP A 54 18.33 2.65 -12.60
C ASP A 54 17.35 3.16 -11.54
N ILE A 55 16.20 2.51 -11.39
CA ILE A 55 15.22 2.80 -10.32
C ILE A 55 15.81 2.45 -8.95
N LEU A 56 16.51 1.32 -8.86
CA LEU A 56 17.12 0.80 -7.63
C LEU A 56 18.52 1.37 -7.38
N ALA A 57 19.14 1.98 -8.39
CA ALA A 57 20.49 2.53 -8.31
C ALA A 57 20.60 3.50 -7.14
N ASP A 58 21.69 3.33 -6.39
CA ASP A 58 21.80 3.66 -4.98
C ASP A 58 21.11 4.97 -4.55
N ALA A 59 20.13 4.86 -3.65
CA ALA A 59 19.53 5.99 -2.98
C ALA A 59 20.51 6.68 -2.01
N LYS A 60 21.59 5.99 -1.62
CA LYS A 60 22.70 6.57 -0.86
C LYS A 60 23.72 7.21 -1.80
N GLY A 61 23.74 8.54 -1.83
CA GLY A 61 24.99 9.27 -2.07
C GLY A 61 25.15 10.02 -3.39
N ARG A 62 24.25 9.88 -4.38
CA ARG A 62 24.29 10.77 -5.55
C ARG A 62 23.48 12.04 -5.29
N ARG A 63 24.15 13.19 -5.16
CA ARG A 63 23.51 14.51 -5.34
C ARG A 63 22.80 14.50 -6.70
N GLY A 64 21.46 14.49 -6.71
CA GLY A 64 20.65 14.36 -7.92
C GLY A 64 19.85 13.04 -8.06
N ALA A 65 19.95 12.12 -7.10
CA ALA A 65 19.18 10.87 -7.08
C ALA A 65 17.65 11.08 -7.08
N HIS A 66 17.18 12.29 -6.75
CA HIS A 66 15.76 12.67 -6.73
C HIS A 66 15.32 13.47 -7.97
N THR A 67 16.25 13.90 -8.84
CA THR A 67 15.96 14.81 -9.96
C THR A 67 16.17 14.17 -11.33
N GLY A 68 16.84 13.02 -11.41
CA GLY A 68 16.98 12.24 -12.64
C GLY A 68 15.76 11.36 -12.96
N ARG A 69 15.77 10.73 -14.14
CA ARG A 69 14.70 9.82 -14.58
C ARG A 69 14.41 8.69 -13.57
N GLY A 70 15.46 8.10 -12.98
CA GLY A 70 15.33 7.08 -11.92
C GLY A 70 14.70 7.61 -10.62
N GLY A 71 15.02 8.84 -10.21
CA GLY A 71 14.41 9.48 -9.04
C GLY A 71 12.93 9.76 -9.24
N ARG A 72 12.55 10.24 -10.43
CA ARG A 72 11.15 10.43 -10.83
C ARG A 72 10.38 9.11 -10.80
N ALA A 73 10.91 8.06 -11.43
CA ALA A 73 10.29 6.73 -11.42
C ALA A 73 10.12 6.19 -9.99
N ARG A 74 11.15 6.36 -9.14
CA ARG A 74 11.08 5.98 -7.72
C ARG A 74 10.01 6.75 -6.95
N ASN A 75 9.89 8.06 -7.17
CA ASN A 75 8.83 8.86 -6.55
C ASN A 75 7.44 8.39 -6.99
N ALA A 76 7.25 8.01 -8.26
CA ALA A 76 6.01 7.42 -8.74
C ALA A 76 5.69 6.10 -8.01
N ILE A 77 6.69 5.21 -7.88
CA ILE A 77 6.54 3.93 -7.17
C ILE A 77 6.17 4.15 -5.70
N VAL A 78 6.87 5.03 -4.99
CA VAL A 78 6.58 5.32 -3.59
C VAL A 78 5.18 5.91 -3.42
N TRP A 79 4.79 6.83 -4.31
CA TRP A 79 3.46 7.43 -4.30
C TRP A 79 2.37 6.38 -4.54
N LEU A 80 2.55 5.52 -5.54
CA LEU A 80 1.63 4.42 -5.83
C LEU A 80 1.55 3.48 -4.63
N ALA A 81 2.68 2.97 -4.15
CA ALA A 81 2.74 2.05 -3.01
C ALA A 81 2.02 2.63 -1.79
N TYR A 82 2.23 3.91 -1.47
CA TYR A 82 1.57 4.57 -0.35
C TYR A 82 0.05 4.69 -0.50
N ARG A 83 -0.48 4.70 -1.74
CA ARG A 83 -1.91 4.87 -2.04
C ARG A 83 -2.64 3.56 -2.29
N VAL A 84 -1.98 2.58 -2.90
CA VAL A 84 -2.59 1.30 -3.33
C VAL A 84 -2.30 0.16 -2.38
N THR A 85 -1.26 0.29 -1.54
CA THR A 85 -0.93 -0.72 -0.52
C THR A 85 -1.21 -0.17 0.88
N ARG A 86 -1.48 -1.07 1.83
CA ARG A 86 -1.55 -0.73 3.28
C ARG A 86 -0.19 -0.89 3.97
N HIS A 87 0.91 -0.87 3.20
CA HIS A 87 2.23 -1.13 3.74
C HIS A 87 2.75 0.00 4.61
N ALA A 88 3.44 -0.36 5.69
CA ALA A 88 4.20 0.59 6.49
C ALA A 88 5.35 1.19 5.66
N SER A 89 5.79 2.41 6.00
CA SER A 89 6.85 3.12 5.26
C SER A 89 8.13 2.28 5.10
N GLY A 90 8.52 1.50 6.10
CA GLY A 90 9.68 0.61 6.01
C GLY A 90 9.52 -0.54 5.02
N ALA A 91 8.29 -1.06 4.85
CA ALA A 91 7.98 -2.09 3.87
C ALA A 91 7.98 -1.54 2.43
N ILE A 92 7.62 -0.26 2.25
CA ILE A 92 7.76 0.46 0.96
C ILE A 92 9.24 0.78 0.69
N GLY A 93 9.97 1.20 1.71
CA GLY A 93 11.34 1.69 1.56
C GLY A 93 12.37 0.60 1.32
N ARG A 94 12.25 -0.56 2.00
CA ARG A 94 13.25 -1.64 1.93
C ARG A 94 13.52 -2.13 0.50
N PRO A 95 12.54 -2.42 -0.36
CA PRO A 95 12.79 -2.84 -1.74
C PRO A 95 13.48 -1.77 -2.59
N LEU A 96 13.36 -0.50 -2.20
CA LEU A 96 13.92 0.65 -2.92
C LEU A 96 15.24 1.15 -2.31
N GLY A 97 15.76 0.49 -1.27
CA GLY A 97 16.93 0.95 -0.52
C GLY A 97 16.71 2.28 0.23
N LEU A 98 15.46 2.61 0.56
CA LEU A 98 15.08 3.86 1.23
C LEU A 98 14.87 3.66 2.74
N THR A 99 15.26 4.68 3.51
CA THR A 99 14.86 4.80 4.92
C THR A 99 13.45 5.37 5.03
N ASP A 100 12.77 5.18 6.17
CA ASP A 100 11.43 5.73 6.40
C ASP A 100 11.33 7.24 6.15
N ASN A 101 12.35 7.99 6.55
CA ASN A 101 12.43 9.43 6.29
C ASN A 101 12.58 9.74 4.80
N ALA A 102 13.33 8.92 4.05
CA ALA A 102 13.46 9.07 2.61
C ALA A 102 12.16 8.73 1.88
N VAL A 103 11.40 7.74 2.36
CA VAL A 103 10.04 7.42 1.86
C VAL A 103 9.11 8.62 2.05
N ARG A 104 9.06 9.21 3.25
CA ARG A 104 8.22 10.39 3.52
C ARG A 104 8.56 11.58 2.60
N ARG A 105 9.86 11.82 2.37
CA ARG A 105 10.31 12.86 1.43
C ARG A 105 9.88 12.53 0.00
N ALA A 106 10.06 11.29 -0.45
CA ALA A 106 9.66 10.86 -1.79
C ALA A 106 8.14 11.00 -2.03
N ILE A 107 7.30 10.79 -1.00
CA ILE A 107 5.85 11.06 -1.08
C ILE A 107 5.60 12.54 -1.31
N ALA A 108 6.21 13.41 -0.50
CA ALA A 108 6.04 14.86 -0.63
C ALA A 108 6.55 15.38 -1.97
N ASP A 109 7.69 14.86 -2.44
CA ASP A 109 8.26 15.19 -3.75
C ASP A 109 7.35 14.73 -4.89
N ALA A 110 6.75 13.53 -4.78
CA ALA A 110 5.80 13.02 -5.75
C ALA A 110 4.53 13.89 -5.81
N ASP A 111 3.97 14.28 -4.67
CA ASP A 111 2.81 15.18 -4.61
C ASP A 111 3.14 16.56 -5.23
N LEU A 112 4.37 17.04 -5.06
CA LEU A 112 4.84 18.28 -5.69
C LEU A 112 5.03 18.12 -7.21
N MET A 113 5.58 16.98 -7.67
CA MET A 113 5.75 16.66 -9.09
C MET A 113 4.40 16.59 -9.79
N ARG A 114 3.41 15.91 -9.21
CA ARG A 114 2.05 15.84 -9.76
C ARG A 114 1.46 17.22 -10.03
N LYS A 115 1.62 18.17 -9.10
CA LYS A 115 1.13 19.55 -9.27
C LYS A 115 1.83 20.33 -10.37
N ARG A 116 3.08 19.98 -10.70
CA ARG A 116 3.92 20.73 -11.63
C ARG A 116 3.99 20.12 -13.03
N GLU A 117 3.70 18.83 -13.13
CA GLU A 117 4.03 18.04 -14.31
C GLU A 117 2.86 17.14 -14.71
N PRO A 118 2.05 17.57 -15.70
CA PRO A 118 0.85 16.84 -16.13
C PRO A 118 1.12 15.38 -16.50
N ALA A 119 2.24 15.09 -17.17
CA ALA A 119 2.62 13.73 -17.54
C ALA A 119 2.91 12.82 -16.32
N PHE A 120 3.43 13.37 -15.22
CA PHE A 120 3.62 12.60 -13.98
C PHE A 120 2.28 12.26 -13.33
N GLU A 121 1.40 13.25 -13.26
CA GLU A 121 0.05 13.08 -12.74
C GLU A 121 -0.76 12.07 -13.56
N GLU A 122 -0.71 12.15 -14.89
CA GLU A 122 -1.39 11.22 -15.78
C GLU A 122 -0.90 9.78 -15.60
N LEU A 123 0.43 9.57 -15.58
CA LEU A 123 1.04 8.26 -15.31
C LEU A 123 0.55 7.69 -13.97
N THR A 124 0.69 8.47 -12.89
CA THR A 124 0.34 7.99 -11.55
C THR A 124 -1.17 7.82 -11.36
N ASN A 125 -2.02 8.62 -12.00
CA ASN A 125 -3.48 8.41 -12.02
C ASN A 125 -3.86 7.14 -12.74
N ARG A 126 -3.30 6.90 -13.93
CA ARG A 126 -3.61 5.71 -14.73
C ARG A 126 -3.25 4.43 -13.97
N LEU A 127 -2.02 4.37 -13.44
CA LEU A 127 -1.58 3.22 -12.64
C LEU A 127 -2.39 3.08 -11.34
N HIS A 128 -2.75 4.18 -10.68
CA HIS A 128 -3.61 4.12 -9.50
C HIS A 128 -5.00 3.54 -9.83
N VAL A 129 -5.63 4.01 -10.92
CA VAL A 129 -6.92 3.49 -11.38
C VAL A 129 -6.80 2.02 -11.78
N GLN A 130 -5.71 1.63 -12.44
CA GLN A 130 -5.44 0.23 -12.78
C GLN A 130 -5.46 -0.66 -11.54
N TYR A 131 -4.76 -0.29 -10.46
CA TYR A 131 -4.69 -1.09 -9.24
C TYR A 131 -5.90 -0.94 -8.30
N MET A 132 -6.64 0.16 -8.37
CA MET A 132 -7.86 0.37 -7.57
C MET A 132 -9.12 -0.13 -8.28
N GLY A 133 -9.09 -0.24 -9.61
CA GLY A 133 -10.23 -0.61 -10.46
C GLY A 133 -10.14 -2.00 -11.10
N ALA A 134 -8.97 -2.64 -11.09
CA ALA A 134 -8.75 -4.00 -11.60
C ALA A 134 -7.66 -4.69 -10.74
N ARG A 135 -7.78 -5.95 -10.32
CA ARG A 135 -8.39 -7.13 -10.96
C ARG A 135 -9.26 -7.94 -9.99
N PRO A 136 -10.19 -8.77 -10.53
CA PRO A 136 -10.89 -9.81 -9.77
C PRO A 136 -9.96 -10.80 -9.07
#